data_AF-A0A7Z0ETA5-F1
#
_entry.id   AF-A0A7Z0ETA5-F1
#
_cell.length_a   1.000
_cell.length_b   1.000
_cell.length_c   1.000
_cell.angle_alpha   90.00
_cell.angle_beta   90.00
_cell.angle_gamma   90.00
#
_symmetry.space_group_name_H-M   'P 1'
#
loop_
_entity.id
_entity.type
_entity.pdbx_description
1 polymer ?
#
loop_
_entity_poly.entity_id
_entity_poly.type
_entity_poly.pdbx_seq_one_letter_code
_entity_poly.pdbx_strand_id
1 'polypeptide(L)'
;MELKFHTTAYKSMPPAELSAAVLDVVRRARDRMQDRVMAAYTPFAPEGIDMEAARAGGFDPAKMLADLGLDKLDFTDPSRFGR
;
A
#
# COMPACT_ATOMS: atom_id res chain seq x y z
N MET A 1 -7.92 -11.68 -8.58
CA MET A 1 -8.73 -11.50 -7.36
C MET A 1 -10.18 -11.70 -7.77
N GLU A 2 -10.96 -12.51 -7.06
CA GLU A 2 -12.33 -12.90 -7.47
C GLU A 2 -13.33 -12.51 -6.37
N LEU A 3 -14.45 -11.88 -6.76
CA LEU A 3 -15.55 -11.54 -5.86
C LEU A 3 -16.58 -12.66 -5.91
N LYS A 4 -16.80 -13.34 -4.78
CA LYS A 4 -17.75 -14.47 -4.68
C LYS A 4 -18.97 -14.08 -3.86
N PHE A 5 -20.15 -14.30 -4.43
CA PHE A 5 -21.43 -14.14 -3.74
C PHE A 5 -21.93 -15.53 -3.33
N HIS A 6 -21.94 -15.81 -2.03
CA HIS A 6 -22.31 -17.13 -1.49
C HIS A 6 -23.83 -17.35 -1.42
N THR A 7 -24.62 -16.30 -1.66
CA THR A 7 -26.09 -16.34 -1.61
C THR A 7 -26.67 -15.50 -2.74
N THR A 8 -27.97 -15.65 -3.00
CA THR A 8 -28.71 -14.80 -3.95
C THR A 8 -29.30 -13.55 -3.31
N ALA A 9 -29.04 -13.30 -2.02
CA ALA A 9 -29.62 -12.17 -1.28
C ALA A 9 -29.26 -10.80 -1.88
N TYR A 10 -28.14 -10.72 -2.61
CA TYR A 10 -27.74 -9.51 -3.34
C TYR A 10 -28.77 -9.07 -4.41
N LYS A 11 -29.60 -10.00 -4.91
CA LYS A 11 -30.59 -9.70 -5.96
C LYS A 11 -31.76 -8.86 -5.45
N SER A 12 -32.04 -8.93 -4.14
CA SER A 12 -33.11 -8.18 -3.48
C SER A 12 -32.58 -7.00 -2.64
N MET A 13 -31.27 -6.78 -2.61
CA MET A 13 -30.69 -5.64 -1.90
C MET A 13 -30.97 -4.34 -2.65
N PRO A 14 -31.21 -3.23 -1.92
CA PRO A 14 -31.12 -1.90 -2.49
C PRO A 14 -29.76 -1.69 -3.18
N PRO A 15 -29.70 -1.03 -4.36
CA PRO A 15 -28.46 -0.85 -5.09
C PRO A 15 -27.34 -0.17 -4.28
N ALA A 16 -27.70 0.78 -3.41
CA ALA A 16 -26.75 1.47 -2.53
C ALA A 16 -26.16 0.55 -1.44
N GLU A 17 -26.93 -0.40 -0.94
CA GLU A 17 -26.47 -1.35 0.07
C GLU A 17 -25.51 -2.38 -0.55
N LEU A 18 -25.85 -2.85 -1.75
CA LEU A 18 -24.96 -3.75 -2.50
C LEU A 18 -23.64 -3.08 -2.86
N SER A 19 -23.67 -1.83 -3.35
CA SER A 19 -22.46 -1.11 -3.71
C SER A 19 -21.56 -0.86 -2.50
N ALA A 20 -22.14 -0.48 -1.35
CA ALA A 20 -21.41 -0.33 -0.10
C ALA A 20 -20.76 -1.65 0.35
N ALA A 21 -21.47 -2.77 0.26
CA ALA A 21 -20.95 -4.08 0.62
C ALA A 21 -19.77 -4.50 -0.28
N VAL A 22 -19.87 -4.28 -1.59
CA VAL A 22 -18.78 -4.58 -2.53
C VAL A 22 -17.56 -3.71 -2.25
N LEU A 23 -17.75 -2.40 -2.08
CA LEU A 23 -16.67 -1.46 -1.77
C LEU A 23 -15.97 -1.80 -0.47
N ASP A 24 -16.71 -2.23 0.54
CA ASP A 24 -16.12 -2.64 1.82
C ASP A 24 -15.30 -3.93 1.69
N VAL A 25 -15.73 -4.89 0.87
CA VAL A 25 -14.92 -6.08 0.57
C VAL A 25 -13.63 -5.70 -0.16
N VAL A 26 -13.72 -4.83 -1.16
CA VAL A 26 -12.54 -4.35 -1.90
C VAL A 26 -11.57 -3.62 -0.96
N ARG A 27 -12.09 -2.74 -0.10
CA ARG A 27 -11.29 -2.04 0.92
C ARG A 27 -10.57 -3.03 1.82
N ARG A 28 -11.29 -3.98 2.44
CA ARG A 28 -10.70 -5.02 3.30
C ARG A 28 -9.64 -5.84 2.57
N ALA A 29 -9.83 -6.11 1.28
CA ALA A 29 -8.87 -6.85 0.49
C ALA A 29 -7.58 -6.03 0.23
N ARG A 30 -7.70 -4.71 -0.01
CA ARG A 30 -6.57 -3.78 -0.12
C ARG A 30 -5.81 -3.66 1.20
N ASP A 31 -6.52 -3.53 2.31
CA ASP A 31 -5.92 -3.42 3.65
C ASP A 31 -5.04 -4.66 3.95
N ARG A 32 -5.55 -5.87 3.68
CA ARG A 32 -4.77 -7.11 3.84
C ARG A 32 -3.55 -7.18 2.92
N MET A 33 -3.64 -6.62 1.71
CA MET A 33 -2.51 -6.58 0.80
C MET A 33 -1.44 -5.61 1.31
N GLN A 34 -1.84 -4.45 1.82
CA GLN A 34 -0.93 -3.52 2.47
C GLN A 34 -0.26 -4.15 3.69
N ASP A 35 -1.01 -4.84 4.56
CA ASP A 35 -0.44 -5.55 5.71
C ASP A 35 0.68 -6.52 5.30
N ARG A 36 0.45 -7.28 4.23
CA ARG A 36 1.43 -8.25 3.71
C ARG A 36 2.65 -7.57 3.11
N VAL A 37 2.46 -6.48 2.37
CA VAL A 37 3.58 -5.69 1.83
C VAL A 37 4.39 -5.12 2.98
N MET A 38 3.75 -4.49 3.95
CA MET A 38 4.46 -3.92 5.10
C MET A 38 5.25 -5.00 5.84
N ALA A 39 4.65 -6.15 6.17
CA ALA A 39 5.35 -7.25 6.83
C ALA A 39 6.53 -7.81 6.03
N ALA A 40 6.44 -7.84 4.69
CA ALA A 40 7.53 -8.29 3.83
C ALA A 40 8.67 -7.28 3.72
N TYR A 41 8.36 -5.98 3.81
CA TYR A 41 9.34 -4.90 3.70
C TYR A 41 9.87 -4.43 5.06
N THR A 42 9.25 -4.79 6.18
CA THR A 42 9.74 -4.50 7.55
C THR A 42 11.20 -4.89 7.76
N PRO A 43 11.69 -6.08 7.32
CA PRO A 43 13.09 -6.45 7.52
C PRO A 43 14.09 -5.60 6.71
N PHE A 44 13.61 -4.90 5.69
CA PHE A 44 14.41 -4.02 4.84
C PHE A 44 14.19 -2.54 5.17
N ALA A 45 13.40 -2.25 6.21
CA ALA A 45 13.20 -0.90 6.68
C ALA A 45 14.54 -0.36 7.21
N PRO A 46 15.01 0.79 6.70
CA PRO A 46 16.14 1.49 7.29
C PRO A 46 15.89 1.78 8.77
N GLU A 47 16.95 1.77 9.58
CA GLU A 47 16.86 2.15 10.99
C GLU A 47 16.25 3.56 11.10
N GLY A 48 15.23 3.71 11.95
CA GLY A 48 14.51 4.97 12.16
C GLY A 48 13.22 5.17 11.36
N ILE A 49 12.84 4.23 10.48
CA ILE A 49 11.53 4.28 9.81
C ILE A 49 10.45 3.60 10.66
N ASP A 50 9.50 4.41 11.12
CA ASP A 50 8.24 3.90 11.67
C ASP A 50 7.30 3.50 10.52
N MET A 51 7.28 2.19 10.26
CA MET A 51 6.42 1.56 9.25
C MET A 51 4.92 1.73 9.58
N GLU A 52 4.55 1.92 10.85
CA GLU A 52 3.16 2.16 11.25
C GLU A 52 2.73 3.60 10.90
N ALA A 53 3.59 4.59 11.18
CA ALA A 53 3.40 5.96 10.72
C ALA A 53 3.36 6.04 9.18
N ALA A 54 4.14 5.20 8.50
CA ALA A 54 4.15 5.14 7.05
C ALA A 54 2.81 4.65 6.48
N ARG A 55 2.26 3.59 7.08
CA ARG A 55 0.94 3.03 6.75
C ARG A 55 -0.19 4.05 6.97
N ALA A 56 -0.12 4.84 8.04
CA ALA A 56 -1.14 5.84 8.38
C ALA A 56 -1.17 7.05 7.42
N GLY A 57 -0.25 7.10 6.44
CA GLY A 57 -0.12 8.23 5.52
C GLY A 57 0.59 9.44 6.14
N GLY A 58 1.16 9.28 7.34
CA GLY A 58 2.05 10.27 7.96
C GLY A 58 3.48 10.20 7.43
N PHE A 59 3.73 9.36 6.43
CA PHE A 59 5.02 9.26 5.75
C PHE A 59 5.23 10.43 4.79
N ASP A 60 6.37 11.10 4.88
CA ASP A 60 6.88 11.92 3.78
C ASP A 60 7.99 11.13 3.05
N PRO A 61 7.68 10.52 1.88
CA PRO A 61 8.64 9.75 1.12
C PRO A 61 9.83 10.60 0.66
N ALA A 62 9.62 11.90 0.40
CA ALA A 62 10.68 12.80 -0.04
C ALA A 62 11.67 13.08 1.09
N LYS A 63 11.16 13.28 2.31
CA LYS A 63 12.00 13.44 3.50
C LYS A 63 12.81 12.18 3.83
N MET A 64 12.21 10.99 3.73
CA MET A 64 12.94 9.72 3.87
C MET A 64 14.07 9.60 2.84
N LEU A 65 13.79 9.90 1.58
CA LEU A 65 14.78 9.80 0.50
C LEU A 65 15.97 10.74 0.76
N ALA A 66 15.70 11.93 1.30
CA ALA A 66 16.72 12.87 1.73
C ALA A 66 17.50 12.39 2.97
N ASP A 67 16.82 11.83 3.99
CA ASP A 67 17.46 11.31 5.20
C ASP A 67 18.36 10.10 4.89
N LEU A 68 18.07 9.34 3.82
CA LEU A 68 18.92 8.28 3.28
C LEU A 68 20.01 8.76 2.29
N GLY A 69 20.06 10.07 1.99
CA GLY A 69 20.99 10.66 1.02
C GLY A 69 20.74 10.24 -0.44
N LEU A 70 19.56 9.68 -0.72
CA LEU A 70 19.14 9.19 -2.03
C LEU A 70 18.46 10.28 -2.88
N ASP A 71 18.19 11.45 -2.29
CA ASP A 71 17.74 12.67 -2.98
C ASP A 71 18.74 13.16 -4.04
N LYS A 72 20.00 12.74 -3.93
CA LYS A 72 21.10 13.05 -4.86
C LYS A 72 21.36 11.95 -5.90
N LEU A 73 20.62 10.85 -5.85
CA LEU A 73 20.67 9.83 -6.90
C LEU A 73 19.89 10.35 -8.11
N ASP A 74 20.64 10.79 -9.12
CA ASP A 74 20.07 11.07 -10.42
C ASP A 74 19.83 9.75 -11.16
N PHE A 75 18.60 9.25 -11.12
CA PHE A 75 18.19 8.05 -11.85
C PHE A 75 18.07 8.28 -13.37
N THR A 76 18.34 9.51 -13.83
CA THR A 76 18.31 9.91 -15.24
C THR A 76 19.68 9.76 -15.91
N ASP A 77 20.76 9.54 -15.14
CA ASP A 77 22.10 9.24 -15.67
C ASP A 77 22.58 7.83 -15.27
N PRO A 78 22.44 6.82 -16.15
CA PRO A 78 22.85 5.44 -15.87
C PRO A 78 24.38 5.26 -15.78
N SER A 79 25.19 6.29 -16.05
CA SER A 79 26.66 6.20 -16.09
C SER A 79 27.31 6.20 -14.72
N ARG A 80 26.56 6.48 -13.64
CA ARG A 80 27.10 6.68 -12.29
C ARG A 80 27.35 5.40 -11.47
N PHE A 81 26.90 4.24 -11.95
CA PHE A 81 27.09 2.94 -11.28
C PHE A 81 28.33 2.16 -11.78
N GLY A 82 29.22 2.81 -12.53
CA GLY A 82 30.44 2.20 -13.06
C GLY A 82 31.72 2.74 -12.44
N ARG A 83 32.10 2.22 -11.26
CA ARG A 83 33.48 1.80 -10.93
C ARG A 83 33.56 1.20 -9.53
#